data_AF-A0A922Z3L8-F1
#
_entry.id   AF-A0A922Z3L8-F1
#
_cell.length_a   1.000
_cell.length_b   1.000
_cell.length_c   1.000
_cell.angle_alpha   90.00
_cell.angle_beta   90.00
_cell.angle_gamma   90.00
#
_symmetry.space_group_name_H-M   'P 1'
#
loop_
_entity.id
_entity.type
_entity.pdbx_description
1 polymer ?
#
loop_
_entity_poly.entity_id
_entity_poly.type
_entity_poly.pdbx_seq_one_letter_code
_entity_poly.pdbx_strand_id
1 'polypeptide(L)' 'MAKKPQNTEPAPAYEPEAMYRFTLMRGVTVFGDRMRPIDQHEARGSILIEIVAKEGADVIAAAERL' A
#
# COMPACT_ATOMS: atom_id res chain seq x y z
N MET A 1 3.92 -27.43 -9.31
CA MET A 1 3.66 -26.08 -9.85
C MET A 1 3.29 -25.19 -8.69
N ALA A 2 4.14 -24.24 -8.31
CA ALA A 2 3.98 -23.43 -7.12
C ALA A 2 2.82 -22.42 -7.28
N LYS A 3 1.72 -22.64 -6.58
CA LYS A 3 0.74 -21.59 -6.28
C LYS A 3 1.13 -21.01 -4.93
N LYS A 4 1.87 -19.88 -4.93
CA LYS A 4 1.89 -19.04 -3.71
C LYS A 4 0.43 -18.63 -3.46
N PRO A 5 -0.14 -18.92 -2.28
CA PRO A 5 -1.51 -18.53 -2.00
C PRO A 5 -1.60 -17.00 -2.10
N GLN A 6 -2.54 -16.52 -2.91
CA GLN A 6 -3.00 -15.14 -2.85
C GLN A 6 -3.61 -14.97 -1.46
N ASN A 7 -2.88 -14.30 -0.57
CA ASN A 7 -3.35 -13.98 0.76
C ASN A 7 -4.39 -12.85 0.65
N THR A 8 -5.63 -13.21 0.34
CA THR A 8 -6.81 -12.39 0.59
C THR A 8 -7.10 -12.38 2.09
N GLU A 9 -6.24 -11.72 2.87
CA GLU A 9 -6.48 -11.44 4.28
C GLU A 9 -6.73 -9.94 4.46
N PRO A 10 -7.80 -9.54 5.19
CA PRO A 10 -7.98 -8.15 5.58
C PRO A 10 -6.94 -7.75 6.64
N ALA A 11 -6.13 -6.75 6.28
CA ALA A 11 -5.22 -5.91 7.07
C ALA A 11 -3.88 -6.49 7.56
N PRO A 12 -2.79 -5.74 7.30
CA PRO A 12 -1.86 -5.36 8.34
C PRO A 12 -2.10 -3.89 8.71
N ALA A 13 -2.22 -3.62 10.01
CA ALA A 13 -1.78 -2.32 10.53
C ALA A 13 -0.29 -2.21 10.14
N TYR A 14 0.02 -1.50 9.06
CA TYR A 14 1.40 -1.40 8.56
C TYR A 14 2.31 -0.94 9.69
N GLU A 15 3.48 -1.55 9.84
CA GLU A 15 4.43 -1.11 10.85
C GLU A 15 4.93 0.29 10.46
N PRO A 16 4.73 1.33 11.29
CA PRO A 16 4.95 2.72 10.87
C PRO A 16 6.40 3.01 10.47
N GLU A 17 7.35 2.26 11.00
CA GLU A 17 8.78 2.41 10.75
C GLU A 17 9.33 1.49 9.66
N ALA A 18 8.58 0.46 9.25
CA ALA A 18 9.02 -0.46 8.21
C ALA A 18 8.84 0.14 6.81
N MET A 19 9.72 -0.21 5.88
CA MET A 19 9.58 0.17 4.48
C MET A 19 8.70 -0.83 3.74
N TYR A 20 7.85 -0.32 2.87
CA TYR A 20 6.96 -1.10 2.03
C TYR A 20 7.08 -0.65 0.59
N ARG A 21 7.09 -1.62 -0.30
CA ARG A 21 6.87 -1.46 -1.73
C ARG A 21 5.42 -1.78 -2.04
N PHE A 22 4.66 -0.83 -2.57
CA PHE A 22 3.23 -0.96 -2.80
C PHE A 22 2.79 -0.44 -4.15
N THR A 23 1.63 -0.92 -4.61
CA THR A 23 0.99 -0.47 -5.84
C THR A 23 -0.40 0.03 -5.52
N LEU A 24 -0.78 1.13 -6.16
CA LEU A 24 -2.09 1.74 -5.97
C LEU A 24 -3.06 1.29 -7.06
N MET A 25 -4.33 1.10 -6.72
CA MET A 25 -5.40 0.80 -7.68
C MET A 25 -5.93 2.06 -8.38
N ARG A 26 -5.82 3.22 -7.73
CA ARG A 26 -6.24 4.52 -8.24
C ARG A 26 -5.29 5.62 -7.81
N GLY A 27 -5.41 6.79 -8.43
CA GLY A 27 -4.63 7.95 -8.01
C GLY A 27 -5.07 8.43 -6.64
N VAL A 28 -4.14 8.58 -5.70
CA VAL A 28 -4.40 9.08 -4.34
C VAL A 28 -3.55 10.30 -4.07
N THR A 29 -4.02 11.19 -3.18
CA THR A 29 -3.28 12.38 -2.77
C THR A 29 -2.85 12.24 -1.32
N VAL A 30 -1.55 12.24 -1.06
CA VAL A 30 -0.97 11.98 0.26
C VAL A 30 0.07 13.06 0.54
N PHE A 31 -0.05 13.77 1.65
CA PHE A 31 0.80 14.93 2.00
C PHE A 31 0.90 16.03 0.93
N GLY A 32 -0.10 16.12 0.04
CA GLY A 32 -0.10 17.08 -1.08
C GLY A 32 0.55 16.54 -2.36
N ASP A 33 1.21 15.39 -2.29
CA ASP A 33 1.74 14.68 -3.46
C ASP A 33 0.70 13.72 -4.04
N ARG A 34 0.56 13.75 -5.37
CA ARG A 34 -0.36 12.86 -6.09
C ARG A 34 0.38 11.61 -6.53
N MET A 35 0.07 10.49 -5.88
CA MET A 35 0.60 9.18 -6.25
C MET A 35 -0.27 8.56 -7.34
N ARG A 36 0.36 8.10 -8.42
CA ARG A 36 -0.30 7.49 -9.58
C ARG A 36 -0.30 5.96 -9.47
N PRO A 37 -1.33 5.26 -9.96
CA PRO A 37 -1.45 3.81 -9.86
C PRO A 37 -0.53 3.02 -10.80
N ILE A 38 0.16 3.71 -11.70
CA ILE A 38 1.01 3.09 -12.74
C ILE A 38 2.41 2.77 -12.18
N ASP A 39 2.83 3.52 -11.15
CA ASP A 39 4.15 3.37 -10.55
C ASP A 39 4.08 2.49 -9.30
N GLN A 40 5.12 1.67 -9.10
CA GLN A 40 5.34 0.98 -7.84
C GLN A 40 6.00 1.97 -6.88
N HIS A 41 5.36 2.21 -5.73
CA HIS A 41 5.79 3.20 -4.74
C HIS A 41 6.54 2.51 -3.61
N GLU A 42 7.56 3.17 -3.08
CA GLU A 42 8.24 2.74 -1.87
C GLU A 42 8.09 3.80 -0.79
N ALA A 43 7.49 3.43 0.34
CA ALA A 43 7.29 4.34 1.45
C ALA A 43 7.26 3.61 2.78
N ARG A 44 7.37 4.36 3.88
CA ARG A 44 7.18 3.80 5.22
C ARG A 44 5.74 3.36 5.43
N GLY A 45 5.55 2.38 6.31
CA GLY A 45 4.21 1.92 6.69
C GLY A 45 3.32 3.03 7.24
N SER A 46 3.90 4.08 7.83
CA SER A 46 3.14 5.28 8.24
C SER A 46 2.42 5.97 7.07
N ILE A 47 3.01 5.97 5.88
CA ILE A 47 2.38 6.50 4.67
C ILE A 47 1.23 5.61 4.22
N LEU A 48 1.40 4.29 4.29
CA LEU A 48 0.34 3.33 3.92
C LEU A 48 -0.83 3.41 4.93
N ILE A 49 -0.54 3.56 6.23
CA ILE A 49 -1.57 3.83 7.26
C ILE A 49 -2.36 5.08 6.91
N GLU A 50 -1.69 6.18 6.57
CA GLU A 50 -2.33 7.44 6.18
C GLU A 50 -3.17 7.30 4.91
N ILE A 51 -2.68 6.57 3.91
CA ILE A 51 -3.42 6.26 2.68
C ILE A 51 -4.70 5.51 3.03
N VAL A 52 -4.59 4.44 3.81
CA VAL A 52 -5.74 3.63 4.21
C VAL A 52 -6.73 4.42 5.07
N ALA A 53 -6.24 5.27 5.97
CA ALA A 53 -7.08 6.11 6.82
C ALA A 53 -7.87 7.16 6.01
N LYS A 54 -7.29 7.70 4.93
CA LYS A 54 -7.92 8.75 4.11
C LYS A 54 -8.77 8.20 2.97
N GLU A 55 -8.28 7.18 2.28
CA GLU A 55 -8.83 6.71 1.01
C GLU A 55 -9.46 5.32 1.09
N GLY A 56 -9.21 4.57 2.16
CA GLY A 56 -9.62 3.18 2.33
C GLY A 56 -8.52 2.17 1.98
N ALA A 57 -8.63 0.94 2.52
CA ALA A 57 -7.66 -0.12 2.26
C ALA A 57 -7.72 -0.66 0.82
N ASP A 58 -8.85 -0.48 0.15
CA ASP A 58 -9.12 -0.90 -1.23
C ASP A 58 -8.24 -0.20 -2.27
N VAL A 59 -7.59 0.92 -1.91
CA VAL A 59 -6.75 1.65 -2.85
C VAL A 59 -5.36 1.03 -3.02
N ILE A 60 -4.95 0.13 -2.12
CA ILE A 60 -3.66 -0.56 -2.17
C ILE A 60 -3.87 -1.92 -2.82
N ALA A 61 -3.41 -2.05 -4.07
CA ALA A 61 -3.54 -3.28 -4.85
C ALA A 61 -2.66 -4.41 -4.28
N ALA A 62 -1.46 -4.04 -3.85
CA ALA A 62 -0.48 -4.93 -3.24
C ALA A 62 0.49 -4.09 -2.40
N ALA A 63 0.96 -4.64 -1.28
CA ALA A 63 2.03 -4.08 -0.48
C ALA A 63 2.94 -5.22 0.02
N GLU A 64 4.25 -5.05 -0.15
CA GLU A 64 5.29 -5.98 0.30
C GLU A 64 6.26 -5.23 1.21
N ARG A 65 6.60 -5.82 2.36
CA ARG A 65 7.62 -5.26 3.26
C ARG A 65 9.02 -5.48 2.67
N LEU A 66 9.84 -4.45 2.69
CA LEU A 66 11.25 -4.47 2.30
C LEU A 66 12.18 -4.73 3.50
#